data_AF-A0A1C7LQN5-F1
#
_entry.id   AF-A0A1C7LQN5-F1
#
_cell.length_a   1.000
_cell.length_b   1.000
_cell.length_c   1.000
_cell.angle_alpha   90.00
_cell.angle_beta   90.00
_cell.angle_gamma   90.00
#
_symmetry.space_group_name_H-M   'P 1'
#
loop_
_entity.id
_entity.type
_entity.pdbx_description
1 polymer ?
#
loop_
_entity_poly.entity_id
_entity_poly.type
_entity_poly.pdbx_seq_one_letter_code
_entity_poly.pdbx_strand_id
1 'polypeptide(L)'
;MDNRDRAWRSYEKAKATGLAYDLTIHDFFSLTPKFWELHNDPIVLLDGGAITTTHHSVQPVRWNNSQYRKHGQFLMTELGHGLDIGNIETTATLLPSGEFLLNSPTPQAAKFMPPPSLLELPALPLSLLD
;
A
#
# COMPACT_ATOMS: atom_id res chain seq x y z
N MET A 1 -0.98 -25.02 -3.47
CA MET A 1 -0.99 -23.80 -2.63
C MET A 1 -2.03 -22.90 -3.22
N ASP A 2 -3.05 -22.53 -2.44
CA ASP A 2 -4.11 -21.67 -2.96
C ASP A 2 -3.61 -20.21 -3.09
N ASN A 3 -4.43 -19.32 -3.65
CA ASN A 3 -4.03 -17.93 -3.86
C ASN A 3 -3.85 -17.17 -2.53
N ARG A 4 -4.62 -17.52 -1.50
CA ARG A 4 -4.55 -16.92 -0.17
C ARG A 4 -3.25 -17.30 0.54
N ASP A 5 -2.85 -18.56 0.48
CA ASP A 5 -1.60 -19.08 0.99
C ASP A 5 -0.41 -18.37 0.33
N ARG A 6 -0.49 -18.12 -0.98
CA ARG A 6 0.55 -17.37 -1.71
C ARG A 6 0.63 -15.92 -1.23
N ALA A 7 -0.50 -15.24 -1.11
CA ALA A 7 -0.58 -13.88 -0.61
C ALA A 7 -0.04 -13.76 0.82
N TRP A 8 -0.43 -14.70 1.71
CA TRP A 8 0.05 -14.74 3.08
C TRP A 8 1.57 -14.96 3.15
N ARG A 9 2.12 -15.84 2.30
CA ARG A 9 3.58 -16.01 2.23
C ARG A 9 4.31 -14.77 1.73
N SER A 10 3.77 -14.06 0.74
CA SER A 10 4.34 -12.77 0.31
C SER A 10 4.32 -11.74 1.44
N TYR A 11 3.24 -11.69 2.23
CA TYR A 11 3.15 -10.84 3.41
C TYR A 11 4.20 -11.17 4.47
N GLU A 12 4.35 -12.46 4.84
CA GLU A 12 5.35 -12.88 5.84
C GLU A 12 6.78 -12.58 5.38
N LYS A 13 7.08 -12.75 4.08
CA LYS A 13 8.36 -12.33 3.51
C LYS A 13 8.55 -10.82 3.59
N ALA A 14 7.55 -10.02 3.25
CA ALA A 14 7.61 -8.56 3.35
C ALA A 14 7.92 -8.10 4.79
N LYS A 15 7.24 -8.72 5.76
CA LYS A 15 7.45 -8.48 7.19
C LYS A 15 8.87 -8.82 7.61
N ALA A 16 9.35 -10.01 7.28
CA ALA A 16 10.71 -10.43 7.58
C ALA A 16 11.75 -9.51 6.96
N THR A 17 11.58 -9.13 5.69
CA THR A 17 12.49 -8.26 4.97
C THR A 17 12.56 -6.87 5.61
N GLY A 18 11.46 -6.14 5.77
CA GLY A 18 11.60 -4.78 6.31
C GLY A 18 11.94 -4.73 7.81
N LEU A 19 11.63 -5.77 8.59
CA LEU A 19 12.21 -5.91 9.95
C LEU A 19 13.72 -6.13 9.90
N ALA A 20 14.25 -6.86 8.91
CA ALA A 20 15.69 -7.11 8.78
C ALA A 20 16.47 -5.86 8.37
N TYR A 21 15.92 -5.05 7.45
CA TYR A 21 16.55 -3.80 7.02
C TYR A 21 16.33 -2.63 8.00
N ASP A 22 15.30 -2.72 8.85
CA ASP A 22 14.88 -1.69 9.81
C ASP A 22 14.85 -0.31 9.15
N LEU A 23 14.06 -0.21 8.08
CA LEU A 23 13.94 1.00 7.28
C LEU A 23 13.15 2.05 8.04
N THR A 24 13.71 3.24 8.11
CA THR A 24 13.06 4.41 8.67
C THR A 24 12.52 5.31 7.56
N ILE A 25 11.60 6.22 7.91
CA ILE A 25 11.15 7.27 6.99
C ILE A 25 12.31 8.10 6.42
N HIS A 26 13.38 8.31 7.21
CA HIS A 26 14.58 9.00 6.76
C HIS A 26 15.28 8.23 5.63
N ASP A 27 15.33 6.90 5.70
CA ASP A 27 15.94 6.08 4.65
C ASP A 27 15.24 6.26 3.30
N PHE A 28 13.92 6.45 3.30
CA PHE A 28 13.14 6.74 2.10
C PHE A 28 13.36 8.16 1.56
N PHE A 29 13.32 9.18 2.42
CA PHE A 29 13.47 10.57 1.96
C PHE A 29 14.90 10.92 1.56
N SER A 30 15.88 10.32 2.23
CA SER A 30 17.29 10.59 1.99
C SER A 30 17.95 9.57 1.07
N LEU A 31 17.21 8.56 0.60
CA LEU A 31 17.71 7.49 -0.29
C LEU A 31 19.04 6.91 0.22
N THR A 32 19.06 6.57 1.51
CA THR A 32 20.26 6.08 2.19
C THR A 32 20.73 4.74 1.60
N PRO A 33 21.95 4.27 1.91
CA PRO A 33 22.41 2.95 1.45
C PRO A 33 21.42 1.83 1.76
N LYS A 34 20.75 1.84 2.94
CA LYS A 34 19.71 0.86 3.29
C LYS A 34 18.57 0.78 2.28
N PHE A 35 18.12 1.92 1.75
CA PHE A 35 17.10 1.98 0.71
C PHE A 35 17.58 1.22 -0.54
N TRP A 36 18.81 1.49 -0.98
CA TRP A 36 19.37 0.84 -2.16
C TRP A 36 19.69 -0.63 -1.93
N GLU A 37 20.13 -1.01 -0.73
CA GLU A 37 20.38 -2.41 -0.37
C GLU A 37 19.08 -3.23 -0.39
N LEU A 38 17.96 -2.68 0.10
CA LEU A 38 16.64 -3.31 -0.06
C LEU A 38 16.29 -3.48 -1.55
N HIS A 39 16.53 -2.47 -2.39
CA HIS A 39 16.22 -2.53 -3.82
C HIS A 39 17.11 -3.51 -4.61
N ASN A 40 18.23 -3.93 -4.03
CA ASN A 40 19.10 -4.96 -4.58
C ASN A 40 18.91 -6.34 -3.92
N ASP A 41 18.01 -6.47 -2.93
CA ASP A 41 17.68 -7.75 -2.33
C ASP A 41 17.03 -8.67 -3.38
N PRO A 42 17.45 -9.96 -3.50
CA PRO A 42 16.84 -10.92 -4.42
C PRO A 42 15.31 -11.01 -4.32
N ILE A 43 14.71 -10.70 -3.17
CA ILE A 43 13.26 -10.66 -2.94
C ILE A 43 12.54 -9.75 -3.94
N VAL A 44 13.19 -8.69 -4.43
CA VAL A 44 12.65 -7.75 -5.42
C VAL A 44 12.27 -8.47 -6.71
N LEU A 45 13.10 -9.44 -7.14
CA LEU A 45 12.88 -10.22 -8.35
C LEU A 45 12.02 -11.47 -8.08
N LEU A 46 12.16 -12.07 -6.89
CA LEU A 46 11.56 -13.37 -6.58
C LEU A 46 10.13 -13.27 -6.05
N ASP A 47 9.74 -12.13 -5.49
CA ASP A 47 8.42 -11.95 -4.90
C ASP A 47 7.95 -10.49 -4.99
N GLY A 48 7.36 -10.13 -6.14
CA GLY A 48 6.81 -8.80 -6.39
C GLY A 48 5.76 -8.36 -5.36
N GLY A 49 5.02 -9.31 -4.78
CA GLY A 49 4.07 -9.03 -3.70
C GLY A 49 4.77 -8.61 -2.43
N ALA A 50 5.85 -9.31 -2.05
CA ALA A 50 6.61 -9.00 -0.85
C ALA A 50 7.27 -7.62 -0.91
N ILE A 51 7.96 -7.29 -2.00
CA ILE A 51 8.63 -5.99 -2.14
C ILE A 51 7.64 -4.82 -2.12
N THR A 52 6.51 -4.97 -2.80
CA THR A 52 5.47 -3.94 -2.84
C THR A 52 4.85 -3.74 -1.46
N THR A 53 4.57 -4.83 -0.75
CA THR A 53 4.07 -4.77 0.64
C THR A 53 5.09 -4.14 1.59
N THR A 54 6.39 -4.41 1.46
CA THR A 54 7.42 -3.78 2.29
C THR A 54 7.36 -2.26 2.17
N HIS A 55 7.35 -1.71 0.96
CA HIS A 55 7.29 -0.26 0.72
C HIS A 55 6.03 0.40 1.29
N HIS A 56 4.88 -0.25 1.10
CA HIS A 56 3.59 0.23 1.55
C HIS A 56 3.36 0.14 3.06
N SER A 57 4.20 -0.62 3.76
CA SER A 57 4.17 -0.76 5.21
C SER A 57 4.99 0.32 5.93
N VAL A 58 5.83 1.09 5.21
CA VAL A 58 6.71 2.12 5.81
C VAL A 58 6.15 3.55 5.68
N GLN A 59 4.82 3.71 5.69
CA GLN A 59 4.19 5.02 5.52
C GLN A 59 4.46 6.02 6.66
N PRO A 60 4.33 7.36 6.41
CA PRO A 60 4.78 8.43 7.30
C PRO A 60 3.98 8.64 8.59
N VAL A 61 2.89 7.89 8.79
CA VAL A 61 2.10 7.96 10.00
C VAL A 61 2.88 7.27 11.12
N ARG A 62 3.74 8.07 11.75
CA ARG A 62 4.48 7.80 12.98
C ARG A 62 3.63 7.00 13.95
N TRP A 63 3.96 5.74 14.24
CA TRP A 63 3.61 5.11 15.52
C TRP A 63 4.55 3.94 15.82
N ASN A 64 5.48 4.17 16.75
CA ASN A 64 6.12 3.21 17.67
C ASN A 64 5.93 1.70 17.42
N ASN A 65 7.01 0.89 17.37
CA ASN A 65 7.10 -0.59 17.53
C ASN A 65 6.01 -1.45 16.86
N SER A 66 5.25 -0.87 15.95
CA SER A 66 4.04 -1.40 15.31
C SER A 66 4.27 -1.63 13.83
N GLN A 67 5.54 -1.77 13.43
CA GLN A 67 5.90 -2.10 12.05
C GLN A 67 5.01 -3.28 11.61
N TYR A 68 4.31 -3.13 10.48
CA TYR A 68 3.37 -4.13 9.93
C TYR A 68 2.02 -4.32 10.64
N ARG A 69 1.58 -3.41 11.53
CA ARG A 69 0.18 -3.39 12.01
C ARG A 69 -0.78 -2.68 11.06
N LYS A 70 -0.29 -1.71 10.28
CA LYS A 70 -1.07 -0.91 9.33
C LYS A 70 -0.37 -0.94 7.98
N HIS A 71 -1.14 -1.12 6.91
CA HIS A 71 -0.67 -1.10 5.54
C HIS A 71 -1.43 -0.02 4.76
N GLY A 72 -0.70 0.86 4.08
CA GLY A 72 -1.28 1.81 3.15
C GLY A 72 -1.26 1.24 1.73
N GLN A 73 -2.25 1.57 0.90
CA GLN A 73 -2.18 1.29 -0.54
C GLN A 73 -2.31 2.59 -1.31
N PHE A 74 -1.56 2.72 -2.39
CA PHE A 74 -1.68 3.85 -3.30
C PHE A 74 -2.74 3.55 -4.36
N LEU A 75 -3.94 4.09 -4.17
CA LEU A 75 -5.14 3.82 -4.98
C LEU A 75 -5.41 4.94 -5.98
N MET A 76 -4.52 5.11 -6.97
CA MET A 76 -4.68 6.15 -7.98
C MET A 76 -5.56 5.69 -9.14
N THR A 77 -5.16 4.60 -9.80
CA THR A 77 -5.80 4.05 -11.01
C THR A 77 -7.25 3.64 -10.78
N GLU A 78 -8.09 3.94 -11.76
CA GLU A 78 -9.49 3.52 -11.85
C GLU A 78 -9.65 2.53 -13.01
N LEU A 79 -10.75 1.78 -13.02
CA LEU A 79 -11.06 0.84 -14.09
C LEU A 79 -11.14 1.54 -15.46
N GLY A 80 -11.66 2.77 -15.49
CA GLY A 80 -11.74 3.60 -16.70
C GLY A 80 -10.51 4.49 -16.96
N HIS A 81 -9.68 4.76 -15.95
CA HIS A 81 -8.65 5.80 -16.02
C HIS A 81 -7.32 5.35 -15.40
N GLY A 82 -6.25 5.34 -16.21
CA GLY A 82 -4.89 5.00 -15.77
C GLY A 82 -3.87 6.10 -16.09
N LEU A 83 -3.66 6.39 -17.38
CA LEU A 83 -2.70 7.39 -17.85
C LEU A 83 -3.29 8.80 -17.94
N ASP A 84 -4.58 8.96 -17.66
CA ASP A 84 -5.32 10.21 -17.78
C ASP A 84 -5.85 10.66 -16.42
N ILE A 85 -4.95 11.21 -15.60
CA ILE A 85 -5.30 11.66 -14.25
C ILE A 85 -6.28 12.84 -14.26
N GLY A 86 -6.34 13.62 -15.35
CA GLY A 86 -7.22 14.77 -15.47
C GLY A 86 -8.70 14.40 -15.53
N ASN A 87 -8.99 13.15 -15.91
CA ASN A 87 -10.35 12.64 -16.06
C ASN A 87 -10.72 11.55 -15.04
N ILE A 88 -10.00 11.44 -13.92
CA ILE A 88 -10.43 10.54 -12.84
C ILE A 88 -11.83 10.93 -12.35
N GLU A 89 -12.66 9.92 -12.11
CA GLU A 89 -14.07 10.12 -11.76
C GLU A 89 -14.30 10.08 -10.25
N THR A 90 -13.38 9.49 -9.48
CA THR A 90 -13.47 9.48 -8.01
C THR A 90 -13.48 10.90 -7.48
N THR A 91 -14.48 11.23 -6.67
CA THR A 91 -14.64 12.57 -6.09
C THR A 91 -14.34 12.55 -4.59
N ALA A 92 -13.80 13.67 -4.10
CA ALA A 92 -13.65 13.96 -2.68
C ALA A 92 -14.32 15.32 -2.41
N THR A 93 -15.53 15.30 -1.87
CA THR A 93 -16.30 16.53 -1.60
C THR A 93 -16.11 16.96 -0.15
N LEU A 94 -15.59 18.17 0.07
CA LEU A 94 -15.51 18.76 1.41
C LEU A 94 -16.91 19.13 1.90
N LEU A 95 -17.31 18.56 3.03
CA LEU A 95 -18.59 18.84 3.68
C LEU A 95 -18.48 20.06 4.61
N PRO A 96 -19.61 20.71 4.97
CA PRO A 96 -19.61 21.78 5.96
C PRO A 96 -19.06 21.38 7.33
N SER A 97 -19.08 20.08 7.65
CA SER A 97 -18.47 19.52 8.87
C SER A 97 -16.94 19.58 8.88
N GLY A 98 -16.31 19.78 7.71
CA GLY A 98 -14.86 19.66 7.52
C GLY A 98 -14.39 18.27 7.10
N GLU A 99 -15.30 17.30 7.00
CA GLU A 99 -15.01 15.94 6.51
C GLU A 99 -15.06 15.86 4.98
N PHE A 100 -14.46 14.81 4.41
CA PHE A 100 -14.56 14.51 2.98
C PHE A 100 -15.51 13.35 2.72
N LEU A 101 -16.49 13.57 1.83
CA LEU A 101 -17.28 12.51 1.21
C LEU A 101 -16.50 11.97 0.01
N LEU A 102 -16.06 10.71 0.09
CA LEU A 102 -15.41 9.99 -1.01
C LEU A 102 -16.45 9.20 -1.79
N ASN A 103 -16.49 9.35 -3.11
CA ASN A 103 -17.48 8.69 -3.95
C ASN A 103 -16.90 8.25 -5.30
N SER A 104 -17.20 7.01 -5.70
CA SER A 104 -16.96 6.45 -7.03
C SER A 104 -18.29 6.39 -7.78
N PRO A 105 -18.63 7.41 -8.60
CA PRO A 105 -19.99 7.59 -9.14
C PRO A 105 -20.37 6.55 -10.19
N THR A 106 -19.38 5.90 -10.82
CA THR A 106 -19.58 4.91 -11.87
C THR A 106 -18.77 3.65 -11.55
N PRO A 107 -19.12 2.50 -12.14
CA PRO A 107 -18.26 1.32 -12.08
C PRO A 107 -16.87 1.56 -12.67
N GLN A 108 -16.74 2.49 -13.63
CA GLN A 108 -15.47 2.89 -14.23
C GLN A 108 -14.58 3.63 -13.23
N ALA A 109 -15.17 4.38 -12.29
CA ALA A 109 -14.48 5.05 -11.19
C ALA A 109 -13.97 4.10 -10.09
N ALA A 110 -14.30 2.81 -10.14
CA ALA A 110 -13.80 1.83 -9.17
C ALA A 110 -12.27 1.73 -9.26
N LYS A 111 -11.59 1.69 -8.10
CA LYS A 111 -10.12 1.56 -8.08
C LYS A 111 -9.68 0.23 -8.64
N PHE A 112 -8.69 0.27 -9.54
CA PHE A 112 -8.21 -0.89 -10.28
C PHE A 112 -6.69 -1.04 -10.14
N MET A 113 -6.22 -2.28 -10.13
CA MET A 113 -4.81 -2.63 -9.91
C MET A 113 -4.20 -2.03 -8.61
N PRO A 114 -4.87 -2.06 -7.45
CA PRO A 114 -4.12 -1.94 -6.20
C PRO A 114 -3.08 -3.07 -6.13
N PRO A 115 -1.92 -2.87 -5.48
CA PRO A 115 -0.91 -3.90 -5.29
C PRO A 115 -1.52 -5.28 -5.01
N PRO A 116 -1.29 -6.29 -5.87
CA PRO A 116 -2.11 -7.50 -5.89
C PRO A 116 -1.94 -8.42 -4.67
N SER A 117 -1.00 -8.14 -3.76
CA SER A 117 -0.71 -8.99 -2.61
C SER A 117 -1.79 -8.99 -1.51
N LEU A 118 -2.74 -8.04 -1.50
CA LEU A 118 -3.72 -7.91 -0.40
C LEU A 118 -5.20 -7.93 -0.84
N LEU A 119 -5.50 -8.24 -2.11
CA LEU A 119 -6.87 -8.20 -2.64
C LEU A 119 -7.86 -9.17 -1.95
N GLU A 120 -7.38 -10.06 -1.07
CA GLU A 120 -8.20 -10.99 -0.29
C GLU A 120 -8.21 -10.71 1.23
N LEU A 121 -7.49 -9.70 1.72
CA LEU A 121 -7.61 -9.26 3.11
C LEU A 121 -8.68 -8.15 3.19
N PRO A 122 -9.59 -8.17 4.16
CA PRO A 122 -10.63 -7.15 4.26
C PRO A 122 -9.99 -5.78 4.42
N ALA A 123 -10.20 -4.90 3.43
CA ALA A 123 -9.92 -3.48 3.55
C ALA A 123 -10.93 -2.89 4.54
N LEU A 124 -10.57 -2.93 5.83
CA LEU A 124 -11.37 -2.27 6.85
C LEU A 124 -11.19 -0.76 6.71
N PRO A 125 -12.28 0.03 6.63
CA PRO A 125 -12.17 1.48 6.71
C PRO A 125 -11.49 1.87 8.03
N LEU A 126 -10.66 2.92 7.97
CA LEU A 126 -9.84 3.40 9.08
C LEU A 126 -10.67 3.87 10.31
N SER A 127 -12.01 3.84 10.23
CA SER A 127 -12.96 4.23 11.28
C SER A 127 -13.30 3.12 12.29
N LEU A 128 -12.65 1.95 12.22
CA LEU A 128 -12.99 0.79 13.09
C LEU A 128 -11.82 0.25 13.93
N LEU A 129 -10.78 1.06 14.17
CA LEU A 129 -9.68 0.70 15.06
C LEU A 129 -9.49 1.80 16.11
N ASP A 130 -10.37 1.78 17.11
CA ASP A 130 -10.15 2.39 18.43
C ASP A 130 -9.30 1.45 19.31
#